data_AF-A0A921F8I6-F1
#
_entry.id   AF-A0A921F8I6-F1
#
_cell.length_a   1.000
_cell.length_b   1.000
_cell.length_c   1.000
_cell.angle_alpha   90.00
_cell.angle_beta   90.00
_cell.angle_gamma   90.00
#
_symmetry.space_group_name_H-M   'P 1'
#
loop_
_entity.id
_entity.type
_entity.pdbx_description
1 polymer ?
#
loop_
_entity_poly.entity_id
_entity_poly.type
_entity_poly.pdbx_seq_one_letter_code
_entity_poly.pdbx_strand_id
1 'polypeptide(L)'
;MANVKGSKGFSTFDLKIMGIILMVVDHVHQMFQPLGAPNWLDWFGRPVATIFFFTSVVGFSHTHDKKKYMTRLYIFMILMSIMTSLLEKTVDFEKVVLINNIFRDLFIGTMFMTGIDQFQAAKHGNKAKHIWLGILWFALPFIFTVIATVIVGNHSIPLVVMQIVVGVFPAIILAENNFMVLLIPLLYLFRDNRKIQCLLIALTALIYGIFGANQWIMIFAIIPIWFYNRQKGPGMKYFFYIFYPVHIAILYVLAAFLY
;
A
#
# COMPACT_ATOMS: atom_id res chain seq x y z
N MET A 1 4.50 33.63 4.51
CA MET A 1 5.98 33.68 4.45
C MET A 1 6.45 32.93 3.21
N ALA A 2 7.23 33.63 2.38
CA ALA A 2 8.06 33.22 1.24
C ALA A 2 7.55 32.09 0.29
N ASN A 3 7.14 32.52 -0.90
CA ASN A 3 6.99 31.73 -2.10
C ASN A 3 8.39 31.30 -2.59
N VAL A 4 8.87 30.14 -2.16
CA VAL A 4 10.16 29.58 -2.63
C VAL A 4 9.95 28.93 -4.00
N LYS A 5 10.12 29.74 -5.05
CA LYS A 5 10.43 29.24 -6.40
C LYS A 5 11.71 28.40 -6.31
N GLY A 6 11.62 27.12 -6.68
CA GLY A 6 12.75 26.23 -6.89
C GLY A 6 13.28 25.49 -5.66
N SER A 7 12.46 24.67 -4.99
CA SER A 7 13.04 23.70 -4.05
C SER A 7 13.70 22.56 -4.85
N LYS A 8 15.04 22.52 -4.80
CA LYS A 8 15.83 21.37 -5.29
C LYS A 8 15.31 20.10 -4.59
N GLY A 9 14.91 19.09 -5.37
CA GLY A 9 14.45 17.79 -4.85
C GLY A 9 13.20 17.25 -5.56
N PHE A 10 12.70 16.10 -5.10
CA PHE A 10 11.58 15.38 -5.69
C PHE A 10 10.25 15.85 -5.11
N SER A 11 9.26 16.11 -5.96
CA SER A 11 7.86 16.32 -5.57
C SER A 11 7.14 15.01 -5.29
N THR A 12 5.93 15.08 -4.73
CA THR A 12 5.08 13.90 -4.49
C THR A 12 4.77 13.19 -5.81
N PHE A 13 4.61 13.94 -6.90
CA PHE A 13 4.44 13.39 -8.23
C PHE A 13 5.66 12.59 -8.67
N ASP A 14 6.87 13.15 -8.53
CA ASP A 14 8.12 12.47 -8.93
C ASP A 14 8.32 11.17 -8.15
N LEU A 15 8.04 11.19 -6.84
CA LEU A 15 8.06 9.98 -6.01
C LEU A 15 7.10 8.91 -6.53
N LYS A 16 5.89 9.29 -6.92
CA LYS A 16 4.91 8.35 -7.48
C LYS A 16 5.34 7.81 -8.84
N ILE A 17 5.94 8.65 -9.69
CA ILE A 17 6.49 8.23 -11.00
C ILE A 17 7.61 7.21 -10.80
N MET A 18 8.57 7.48 -9.91
CA MET A 18 9.59 6.49 -9.57
C MET A 18 8.98 5.20 -9.03
N GLY A 19 7.99 5.31 -8.14
CA GLY A 19 7.26 4.17 -7.60
C GLY A 19 6.61 3.30 -8.68
N ILE A 20 5.87 3.88 -9.63
CA ILE A 20 5.22 3.11 -10.69
C ILE A 20 6.22 2.48 -11.68
N ILE A 21 7.35 3.13 -11.97
CA ILE A 21 8.38 2.57 -12.84
C ILE A 21 8.97 1.31 -12.20
N LEU A 22 9.36 1.41 -10.93
CA LEU A 22 9.89 0.29 -10.16
C LEU A 22 8.86 -0.84 -9.98
N MET A 23 7.59 -0.48 -9.77
CA MET A 23 6.47 -1.42 -9.68
C MET A 23 6.27 -2.23 -10.97
N VAL A 24 6.40 -1.60 -12.14
CA VAL A 24 6.32 -2.32 -13.43
C VAL A 24 7.44 -3.34 -13.55
N VAL A 25 8.68 -2.99 -13.16
CA VAL A 25 9.81 -3.92 -13.20
C VAL A 25 9.56 -5.14 -12.31
N ASP A 26 9.03 -4.93 -11.10
CA ASP A 26 8.68 -5.99 -10.17
C ASP A 26 7.56 -6.91 -10.71
N HIS A 27 6.50 -6.33 -11.28
CA HIS A 27 5.43 -7.14 -11.85
C HIS A 27 5.84 -7.83 -13.16
N VAL A 28 6.77 -7.27 -13.94
CA VAL A 28 7.40 -8.00 -15.05
C VAL A 28 8.11 -9.23 -14.51
N HIS A 29 8.87 -9.13 -13.41
CA HIS A 29 9.44 -10.31 -12.76
C HIS A 29 8.35 -11.30 -12.35
N GLN A 30 7.33 -10.87 -11.60
CA GLN A 30 6.26 -11.76 -11.11
C GLN A 30 5.55 -12.51 -12.24
N MET A 31 5.17 -11.83 -13.33
CA MET A 31 4.39 -12.43 -14.41
C MET A 31 5.24 -13.30 -15.34
N PHE A 32 6.50 -12.93 -15.58
CA PHE A 32 7.40 -13.61 -16.52
C PHE A 32 8.41 -14.55 -15.84
N GLN A 33 8.33 -14.75 -14.52
CA GLN A 33 9.15 -15.72 -13.80
C GLN A 33 9.06 -17.14 -14.43
N PRO A 34 7.88 -17.65 -14.82
CA PRO A 34 7.77 -18.95 -15.50
C PRO A 34 8.50 -19.02 -16.85
N LEU A 35 8.75 -17.87 -17.48
CA LEU A 35 9.46 -17.71 -18.75
C LEU A 35 10.97 -17.43 -18.56
N GLY A 36 11.47 -17.49 -17.33
CA GLY A 36 12.90 -17.32 -17.02
C GLY A 36 13.31 -15.90 -16.65
N ALA A 37 12.39 -15.03 -16.24
CA ALA A 37 12.75 -13.71 -15.73
C ALA A 37 13.71 -13.82 -14.51
N PRO A 38 14.85 -13.12 -14.49
CA PRO A 38 15.82 -13.20 -13.41
C PRO A 38 15.25 -12.81 -12.04
N ASN A 39 15.66 -13.53 -10.99
CA ASN A 39 15.18 -13.27 -9.63
C ASN A 39 15.53 -11.88 -9.12
N TRP A 40 16.70 -11.33 -9.44
CA TRP A 40 17.12 -10.01 -8.95
C TRP A 40 16.23 -8.84 -9.42
N LEU A 41 15.38 -9.05 -10.44
CA LEU A 41 14.41 -8.03 -10.88
C LEU A 41 13.39 -7.69 -9.80
N ASP A 42 13.06 -8.65 -8.91
CA ASP A 42 12.13 -8.46 -7.79
C ASP A 42 12.67 -7.46 -6.74
N TRP A 43 13.99 -7.21 -6.71
CA TRP A 43 14.62 -6.27 -5.78
C TRP A 43 14.13 -4.84 -6.02
N PHE A 44 13.78 -4.51 -7.27
CA PHE A 44 13.26 -3.20 -7.62
C PHE A 44 11.87 -2.94 -7.04
N GLY A 45 11.09 -3.99 -6.75
CA GLY A 45 9.77 -3.90 -6.13
C GLY A 45 9.80 -3.56 -4.64
N ARG A 46 10.84 -3.99 -3.91
CA ARG A 46 10.89 -3.89 -2.43
C ARG A 46 10.75 -2.45 -1.89
N PRO A 47 11.36 -1.41 -2.51
CA PRO A 47 11.17 -0.02 -2.11
C PRO A 47 9.79 0.57 -2.44
N VAL A 48 9.07 0.00 -3.40
CA VAL A 48 7.87 0.58 -4.03
C VAL A 48 6.77 0.86 -3.03
N ALA A 49 6.40 -0.14 -2.24
CA ALA A 49 5.35 0.00 -1.23
C ALA A 49 5.72 1.06 -0.18
N THR A 50 6.98 1.16 0.23
CA THR A 50 7.44 2.19 1.17
C THR A 50 7.31 3.61 0.60
N ILE A 51 7.60 3.78 -0.69
CA ILE A 51 7.37 5.05 -1.40
C ILE A 51 5.87 5.38 -1.42
N PHE A 52 5.01 4.41 -1.72
CA PHE A 52 3.55 4.63 -1.71
C PHE A 52 2.99 4.89 -0.31
N PHE A 53 3.51 4.23 0.71
CA PHE A 53 3.16 4.48 2.11
C PHE A 53 3.50 5.91 2.51
N PHE A 54 4.71 6.35 2.19
CA PHE A 54 5.15 7.71 2.44
C PHE A 54 4.31 8.75 1.69
N THR A 55 4.08 8.55 0.39
CA THR A 55 3.27 9.49 -0.41
C THR A 55 1.79 9.49 0.01
N SER A 56 1.26 8.37 0.53
CA SER A 56 -0.08 8.29 1.11
C SER A 56 -0.18 9.07 2.43
N VAL A 57 0.83 8.98 3.30
CA VAL A 57 0.95 9.81 4.51
C VAL A 57 0.88 11.29 4.15
N VAL A 58 1.71 11.73 3.19
CA VAL A 58 1.70 13.12 2.71
C VAL A 58 0.34 13.49 2.13
N GLY A 59 -0.23 12.65 1.27
CA GLY A 59 -1.51 12.90 0.61
C GLY A 59 -2.66 13.02 1.61
N PHE A 60 -2.69 12.15 2.61
CA PHE A 60 -3.72 12.13 3.66
C PHE A 60 -3.61 13.35 4.58
N SER A 61 -2.39 13.77 4.96
CA SER A 61 -2.17 14.97 5.80
C SER A 61 -2.65 16.27 5.16
N HIS A 62 -2.63 16.37 3.82
CA HIS A 62 -3.03 17.58 3.10
C HIS A 62 -4.41 17.48 2.46
N THR A 63 -5.09 16.34 2.62
CA THR A 63 -6.42 16.14 2.06
C THR A 63 -7.47 16.84 2.93
N HIS A 64 -8.28 17.69 2.31
CA HIS A 64 -9.42 18.34 2.97
C HIS A 64 -10.54 17.33 3.31
N ASP A 65 -10.86 16.42 2.39
CA ASP A 65 -11.92 15.43 2.55
C ASP A 65 -11.35 14.01 2.66
N LYS A 66 -11.00 13.62 3.90
CA LYS A 66 -10.40 12.32 4.22
C LYS A 66 -11.34 11.16 3.91
N LYS A 67 -12.65 11.35 4.11
CA LYS A 67 -13.67 10.34 3.79
C LYS A 67 -13.65 9.99 2.30
N LYS A 68 -13.69 10.99 1.41
CA LYS A 68 -13.59 10.73 -0.03
C LYS A 68 -12.26 10.08 -0.44
N TYR A 69 -11.16 10.40 0.23
CA TYR A 69 -9.88 9.74 -0.03
C TYR A 69 -9.92 8.26 0.32
N MET A 70 -10.41 7.93 1.52
CA MET A 70 -10.59 6.55 1.98
C MET A 70 -11.56 5.76 1.10
N THR A 71 -12.71 6.36 0.74
CA THR A 71 -13.70 5.71 -0.14
C THR A 71 -13.11 5.37 -1.50
N ARG A 72 -12.29 6.25 -2.09
CA ARG A 72 -11.59 5.93 -3.35
C ARG A 72 -10.68 4.72 -3.19
N LEU A 73 -9.84 4.69 -2.15
CA LEU A 73 -8.96 3.55 -1.91
C LEU A 73 -9.74 2.25 -1.72
N TYR A 74 -10.85 2.29 -0.96
CA TYR A 74 -11.71 1.13 -0.75
C TYR A 74 -12.38 0.62 -2.03
N ILE A 75 -12.89 1.53 -2.87
CA ILE A 75 -13.48 1.16 -4.18
C ILE A 75 -12.41 0.49 -5.05
N PHE A 76 -11.21 1.06 -5.14
CA PHE A 76 -10.14 0.48 -5.95
C PHE A 76 -9.57 -0.82 -5.37
N MET A 77 -9.61 -1.00 -4.05
CA MET A 77 -9.28 -2.27 -3.39
C MET A 77 -10.25 -3.38 -3.84
N ILE A 78 -11.57 -3.12 -3.80
CA ILE A 78 -12.58 -4.09 -4.26
C ILE A 78 -12.47 -4.33 -5.76
N LEU A 79 -12.31 -3.26 -6.56
CA LEU A 79 -12.17 -3.37 -8.01
C LEU A 79 -10.97 -4.23 -8.38
N MET A 80 -9.82 -4.04 -7.73
CA MET A 80 -8.64 -4.88 -7.92
C MET A 80 -8.94 -6.35 -7.64
N SER A 81 -9.58 -6.66 -6.51
CA SER A 81 -9.91 -8.04 -6.16
C SER A 81 -10.88 -8.68 -7.15
N ILE A 82 -11.90 -7.95 -7.62
CA ILE A 82 -12.80 -8.45 -8.65
C ILE A 82 -12.03 -8.69 -9.96
N MET A 83 -11.19 -7.74 -10.36
CA MET A 83 -10.41 -7.83 -11.59
C MET A 83 -9.45 -9.02 -11.57
N THR A 84 -8.67 -9.21 -10.50
CA THR A 84 -7.72 -10.34 -10.42
C THR A 84 -8.45 -11.67 -10.40
N SER A 85 -9.55 -11.81 -9.65
CA SER A 85 -10.35 -13.04 -9.66
C SER A 85 -10.99 -13.34 -11.02
N LEU A 86 -11.41 -12.32 -11.77
CA LEU A 86 -11.91 -12.50 -13.14
C LEU A 86 -10.80 -12.90 -14.10
N LEU A 87 -9.62 -12.28 -14.01
CA LEU A 87 -8.47 -12.59 -14.85
C LEU A 87 -8.00 -14.03 -14.64
N GLU A 88 -7.81 -14.45 -13.39
CA GLU A 88 -7.41 -15.83 -13.07
C GLU A 88 -8.41 -16.85 -13.64
N LYS A 89 -9.71 -16.58 -13.51
CA LYS A 89 -10.76 -17.47 -14.04
C LYS A 89 -10.85 -17.51 -15.56
N THR A 90 -10.49 -16.41 -16.25
CA THR A 90 -10.71 -16.27 -17.70
C THR A 90 -9.48 -16.61 -18.54
N VAL A 91 -8.28 -16.29 -18.05
CA VAL A 91 -7.02 -16.51 -18.75
C VAL A 91 -6.42 -17.88 -18.38
N ASP A 92 -6.76 -18.42 -17.21
CA ASP A 92 -6.37 -19.75 -16.74
C ASP A 92 -4.84 -20.00 -16.72
N PHE A 93 -4.06 -18.97 -16.38
CA PHE A 93 -2.61 -19.08 -16.29
C PHE A 93 -2.18 -19.50 -14.87
N GLU A 94 -2.27 -20.80 -14.59
CA GLU A 94 -2.02 -21.40 -13.27
C GLU A 94 -0.60 -21.18 -12.72
N LYS A 95 0.37 -20.81 -13.57
CA LYS A 95 1.76 -20.58 -13.15
C LYS A 95 1.95 -19.30 -12.33
N VAL A 96 1.00 -18.37 -12.40
CA VAL A 96 1.10 -17.08 -11.71
C VAL A 96 -0.19 -16.79 -10.97
N VAL A 97 -0.08 -16.57 -9.65
CA VAL A 97 -1.20 -16.20 -8.78
C VAL A 97 -1.26 -14.68 -8.61
N LEU A 98 -2.43 -14.09 -8.83
CA LEU A 98 -2.70 -12.66 -8.75
C LEU A 98 -3.25 -12.25 -7.38
N ILE A 99 -2.34 -12.07 -6.42
CA ILE A 99 -2.69 -11.59 -5.06
C ILE A 99 -2.45 -10.08 -4.84
N ASN A 100 -1.92 -9.37 -5.84
CA ASN A 100 -1.46 -7.98 -5.70
C ASN A 100 -2.63 -6.99 -5.47
N ASN A 101 -2.58 -6.23 -4.37
CA ASN A 101 -3.58 -5.21 -4.05
C ASN A 101 -3.03 -4.15 -3.07
N ILE A 102 -2.10 -3.31 -3.54
CA ILE A 102 -1.55 -2.17 -2.79
C ILE A 102 -2.64 -1.22 -2.23
N PHE A 103 -3.82 -1.15 -2.86
CA PHE A 103 -4.91 -0.33 -2.34
C PHE A 103 -5.42 -0.81 -0.97
N ARG A 104 -5.33 -2.11 -0.68
CA ARG A 104 -5.62 -2.66 0.66
C ARG A 104 -4.65 -2.12 1.69
N ASP A 105 -3.35 -2.15 1.39
CA ASP A 105 -2.31 -1.60 2.28
C ASP A 105 -2.55 -0.12 2.58
N LEU A 106 -2.80 0.67 1.53
CA LEU A 106 -3.03 2.10 1.65
C LEU A 106 -4.33 2.40 2.41
N PHE A 107 -5.39 1.63 2.17
CA PHE A 107 -6.67 1.81 2.87
C PHE A 107 -6.53 1.48 4.36
N ILE A 108 -5.91 0.36 4.72
CA ILE A 108 -5.57 0.02 6.12
C ILE A 108 -4.75 1.14 6.76
N GLY A 109 -3.73 1.63 6.04
CA GLY A 109 -2.95 2.78 6.46
C GLY A 109 -3.79 4.00 6.79
N THR A 110 -4.77 4.35 5.95
CA THR A 110 -5.69 5.47 6.22
C THR A 110 -6.62 5.24 7.40
N MET A 111 -7.00 3.98 7.70
CA MET A 111 -7.75 3.67 8.91
C MET A 111 -6.92 3.99 10.15
N PHE A 112 -5.64 3.56 10.19
CA PHE A 112 -4.74 3.90 11.28
C PHE A 112 -4.50 5.41 11.41
N MET A 113 -4.24 6.10 10.28
CA MET A 113 -4.05 7.57 10.29
C MET A 113 -5.30 8.30 10.80
N THR A 114 -6.50 7.82 10.46
CA THR A 114 -7.76 8.34 11.01
C THR A 114 -7.86 8.11 12.51
N GLY A 115 -7.46 6.92 13.00
CA GLY A 115 -7.37 6.64 14.43
C GLY A 115 -6.44 7.62 15.16
N ILE A 116 -5.28 7.91 14.57
CA ILE A 116 -4.31 8.90 15.10
C ILE A 116 -4.95 10.30 15.16
N ASP A 117 -5.66 10.72 14.12
CA ASP A 117 -6.34 12.01 14.10
C ASP A 117 -7.42 12.12 15.19
N GLN A 118 -8.14 11.03 15.46
CA GLN A 118 -9.11 10.99 16.56
C GLN A 118 -8.41 11.15 17.91
N PHE A 119 -7.29 10.47 18.14
CA PHE A 119 -6.51 10.66 19.37
C PHE A 119 -5.98 12.09 19.52
N GLN A 120 -5.61 12.76 18.42
CA GLN A 120 -5.21 14.16 18.46
C GLN A 120 -6.41 15.09 18.77
N ALA A 121 -7.58 14.83 18.16
CA ALA A 121 -8.81 15.59 18.41
C ALA A 121 -9.31 15.45 19.85
N ALA A 122 -9.02 14.33 20.53
CA ALA A 122 -9.36 14.11 21.94
C ALA A 122 -8.72 15.16 22.89
N LYS A 123 -7.67 15.87 22.46
CA LYS A 123 -7.03 16.94 23.25
C LYS A 123 -7.86 18.24 23.30
N HIS A 124 -8.76 18.45 22.33
CA HIS A 124 -9.48 19.71 22.14
C HIS A 124 -11.01 19.56 22.11
N GLY A 125 -11.55 18.37 22.32
CA GLY A 125 -12.99 18.09 22.23
C GLY A 125 -13.48 17.09 23.28
N ASN A 126 -14.58 16.38 22.99
CA ASN A 126 -15.07 15.32 23.85
C ASN A 126 -14.07 14.15 23.88
N LYS A 127 -13.22 14.15 24.91
CA LYS A 127 -12.10 13.23 25.09
C LYS A 127 -12.53 11.77 25.00
N ALA A 128 -13.61 11.39 25.67
CA ALA A 128 -14.08 10.01 25.71
C ALA A 128 -14.52 9.52 24.32
N LYS A 129 -15.33 10.32 23.60
CA LYS A 129 -15.80 10.00 22.25
C LYS A 129 -14.63 9.79 21.29
N HIS A 130 -13.67 10.73 21.27
CA HIS A 130 -12.55 10.68 20.35
C HIS A 130 -11.55 9.56 20.67
N ILE A 131 -11.33 9.23 21.94
CA ILE A 131 -10.52 8.06 22.33
C ILE A 131 -11.18 6.77 21.84
N TRP A 132 -12.48 6.58 22.09
CA TRP A 132 -13.19 5.37 21.62
C TRP A 132 -13.18 5.23 20.11
N LEU A 133 -13.43 6.31 19.37
CA LEU A 133 -13.34 6.30 17.91
C LEU A 133 -11.92 6.01 17.41
N GLY A 134 -10.90 6.55 18.08
CA GLY A 134 -9.50 6.26 17.76
C GLY A 134 -9.15 4.79 17.96
N ILE A 135 -9.53 4.21 19.10
CA ILE A 135 -9.36 2.78 19.40
C ILE A 135 -10.08 1.92 18.37
N LEU A 136 -11.33 2.27 18.04
CA LEU A 136 -12.12 1.53 17.06
C LEU A 136 -11.41 1.50 15.69
N TRP A 137 -10.99 2.66 15.17
CA TRP A 137 -10.28 2.72 13.87
C TRP A 137 -8.95 1.96 13.87
N PHE A 138 -8.23 1.94 14.99
CA PHE A 138 -7.02 1.14 15.14
C PHE A 138 -7.31 -0.36 15.24
N ALA A 139 -8.35 -0.76 15.97
CA ALA A 139 -8.69 -2.15 16.19
C ALA A 139 -9.29 -2.83 14.95
N LEU A 140 -10.02 -2.07 14.11
CA LEU A 140 -10.74 -2.62 12.97
C LEU A 140 -9.88 -3.50 12.03
N PRO A 141 -8.69 -3.09 11.55
CA PRO A 141 -7.87 -3.95 10.70
C PRO A 141 -7.44 -5.26 11.38
N PHE A 142 -7.21 -5.25 12.69
CA PHE A 142 -6.90 -6.46 13.46
C PHE A 142 -8.12 -7.35 13.64
N ILE A 143 -9.29 -6.77 13.92
CA ILE A 143 -10.56 -7.51 14.00
C ILE A 143 -10.87 -8.18 12.65
N PHE A 144 -10.75 -7.44 11.54
CA PHE A 144 -10.91 -8.01 10.21
C PHE A 144 -9.90 -9.12 9.92
N THR A 145 -8.67 -9.00 10.44
CA THR A 145 -7.65 -10.06 10.32
C THR A 145 -8.09 -11.34 11.02
N VAL A 146 -8.54 -11.25 12.28
CA VAL A 146 -9.02 -12.42 13.03
C VAL A 146 -10.21 -13.07 12.31
N ILE A 147 -11.20 -12.27 11.90
CA ILE A 147 -12.38 -12.79 11.20
C ILE A 147 -11.99 -13.44 9.87
N ALA A 148 -11.11 -12.80 9.08
CA ALA A 148 -10.65 -13.35 7.81
C ALA A 148 -9.94 -14.69 8.00
N THR A 149 -9.05 -14.80 8.98
CA THR A 149 -8.33 -16.06 9.28
C THR A 149 -9.30 -17.17 9.69
N VAL A 150 -10.29 -16.88 10.54
CA VAL A 150 -11.28 -17.88 10.97
C VAL A 150 -12.14 -18.36 9.81
N ILE A 151 -12.57 -17.45 8.93
CA ILE A 151 -13.42 -17.81 7.78
C ILE A 151 -12.64 -18.59 6.73
N VAL A 152 -11.45 -18.10 6.35
CA VAL A 152 -10.62 -18.73 5.31
C VAL A 152 -10.04 -20.07 5.79
N GLY A 153 -9.75 -20.21 7.08
CA GLY A 153 -9.25 -21.47 7.65
C GLY A 153 -10.31 -22.56 7.83
N ASN A 154 -11.60 -22.24 7.68
CA ASN A 154 -12.69 -23.19 7.87
C ASN A 154 -13.16 -23.77 6.53
N HIS A 155 -12.71 -24.98 6.21
CA HIS A 155 -13.05 -25.71 4.97
C HIS A 155 -14.55 -25.98 4.77
N SER A 156 -15.37 -25.87 5.82
CA SER A 156 -16.84 -26.01 5.72
C SER A 156 -17.52 -24.77 5.14
N ILE A 157 -16.82 -23.63 5.05
CA ILE A 157 -17.34 -22.41 4.47
C ILE A 157 -17.26 -22.47 2.94
N PRO A 158 -18.31 -22.09 2.19
CA PRO A 158 -18.26 -22.07 0.74
C PRO A 158 -17.16 -21.15 0.19
N LEU A 159 -16.44 -21.60 -0.84
CA LEU A 159 -15.34 -20.85 -1.47
C LEU A 159 -15.72 -19.41 -1.86
N VAL A 160 -16.96 -19.22 -2.34
CA VAL A 160 -17.48 -17.88 -2.71
C VAL A 160 -17.47 -16.92 -1.52
N VAL A 161 -17.81 -17.40 -0.32
CA VAL A 161 -17.79 -16.58 0.90
C VAL A 161 -16.35 -16.21 1.26
N MET A 162 -15.41 -17.16 1.14
CA MET A 162 -13.98 -16.88 1.35
C MET A 162 -13.46 -15.82 0.39
N GLN A 163 -13.80 -15.92 -0.91
CA GLN A 163 -13.41 -14.93 -1.92
C GLN A 163 -13.96 -13.53 -1.62
N ILE A 164 -15.23 -13.44 -1.19
CA ILE A 164 -15.83 -12.16 -0.78
C ILE A 164 -15.08 -11.56 0.42
N VAL A 165 -14.78 -12.38 1.44
CA VAL A 165 -14.03 -11.93 2.61
C VAL A 165 -12.64 -11.44 2.21
N VAL A 166 -11.92 -12.22 1.40
CA VAL A 166 -10.59 -11.83 0.91
C VAL A 166 -10.64 -10.53 0.11
N GLY A 167 -11.65 -10.37 -0.76
CA GLY A 167 -11.81 -9.17 -1.59
C GLY A 167 -12.18 -7.92 -0.80
N VAL A 168 -13.06 -8.03 0.18
CA VAL A 168 -13.72 -6.88 0.83
C VAL A 168 -13.05 -6.48 2.15
N PHE A 169 -12.48 -7.41 2.92
CA PHE A 169 -12.06 -7.12 4.29
C PHE A 169 -10.68 -6.46 4.35
N PRO A 170 -10.54 -5.26 4.95
CA PRO A 170 -9.25 -4.59 5.10
C PRO A 170 -8.42 -5.20 6.24
N ALA A 171 -8.13 -6.50 6.14
CA ALA A 171 -7.30 -7.27 7.05
C ALA A 171 -5.81 -7.11 6.70
N ILE A 172 -4.98 -7.04 7.74
CA ILE A 172 -3.52 -6.91 7.65
C ILE A 172 -2.91 -8.15 6.98
N ILE A 173 -3.39 -9.35 7.32
CA ILE A 173 -2.85 -10.60 6.77
C ILE A 173 -3.12 -10.79 5.27
N LEU A 174 -4.15 -10.11 4.76
CA LEU A 174 -4.53 -10.10 3.35
C LEU A 174 -3.89 -8.95 2.57
N ALA A 175 -3.19 -8.06 3.27
CA ALA A 175 -2.52 -6.92 2.67
C ALA A 175 -1.28 -7.41 1.91
N GLU A 176 -1.01 -6.83 0.73
CA GLU A 176 0.08 -7.28 -0.15
C GLU A 176 1.43 -7.24 0.55
N ASN A 177 1.62 -6.25 1.43
CA ASN A 177 2.84 -6.09 2.22
C ASN A 177 2.71 -6.56 3.67
N ASN A 178 1.63 -7.28 4.00
CA ASN A 178 1.42 -7.94 5.28
C ASN A 178 1.62 -6.98 6.48
N PHE A 179 2.38 -7.34 7.51
CA PHE A 179 2.66 -6.48 8.67
C PHE A 179 3.42 -5.18 8.34
N MET A 180 4.04 -5.03 7.17
CA MET A 180 4.75 -3.80 6.80
C MET A 180 3.82 -2.59 6.76
N VAL A 181 2.51 -2.79 6.57
CA VAL A 181 1.49 -1.71 6.60
C VAL A 181 1.50 -0.91 7.90
N LEU A 182 1.98 -1.51 9.00
CA LEU A 182 2.15 -0.84 10.29
C LEU A 182 3.22 0.27 10.26
N LEU A 183 4.06 0.31 9.23
CA LEU A 183 4.95 1.44 8.99
C LEU A 183 4.18 2.73 8.66
N ILE A 184 3.00 2.65 8.02
CA ILE A 184 2.20 3.82 7.64
C ILE A 184 1.83 4.69 8.85
N PRO A 185 1.21 4.18 9.93
CA PRO A 185 0.91 5.01 11.11
C PRO A 185 2.16 5.58 11.77
N LEU A 186 3.28 4.85 11.80
CA LEU A 186 4.54 5.36 12.34
C LEU A 186 5.06 6.54 11.50
N LEU A 187 5.07 6.41 10.18
CA LEU A 187 5.43 7.49 9.27
C LEU A 187 4.48 8.69 9.41
N TYR A 188 3.20 8.46 9.69
CA TYR A 188 2.22 9.52 9.90
C TYR A 188 2.42 10.29 11.22
N LEU A 189 2.75 9.59 12.32
CA LEU A 189 3.05 10.22 13.61
C LEU A 189 4.22 11.19 13.50
N PHE A 190 5.24 10.83 12.72
CA PHE A 190 6.46 11.63 12.52
C PHE A 190 6.47 12.35 11.16
N ARG A 191 5.30 12.66 10.59
CA ARG A 191 5.18 13.29 9.26
C ARG A 191 5.98 14.59 9.08
N ASP A 192 6.19 15.32 10.17
CA ASP A 192 6.90 16.59 10.17
C ASP A 192 8.43 16.43 10.29
N ASN A 193 8.91 15.27 10.75
CA ASN A 193 10.33 14.97 10.97
C ASN A 193 10.87 13.91 10.01
N ARG A 194 11.48 14.38 8.92
CA ARG A 194 12.06 13.56 7.86
C ARG A 194 13.10 12.54 8.35
N LYS A 195 13.94 12.94 9.32
CA LYS A 195 15.03 12.11 9.84
C LYS A 195 14.46 10.88 10.56
N ILE A 196 13.41 11.08 11.37
CA ILE A 196 12.74 9.98 12.08
C ILE A 196 12.03 9.06 11.07
N GLN A 197 11.38 9.60 10.04
CA GLN A 197 10.78 8.75 9.00
C GLN A 197 11.81 7.85 8.31
N CYS A 198 12.99 8.38 7.98
CA CYS A 198 14.06 7.59 7.36
C CYS A 198 14.65 6.57 8.34
N LEU A 199 14.80 6.93 9.61
CA LEU A 199 15.23 6.00 10.66
C LEU A 199 14.23 4.86 10.83
N LEU A 200 12.92 5.13 10.84
CA LEU A 200 11.88 4.10 10.93
C LEU A 200 11.95 3.14 9.75
N ILE A 201 12.13 3.65 8.52
CA ILE A 201 12.31 2.81 7.32
C ILE A 201 13.57 1.94 7.47
N ALA A 202 14.69 2.50 7.93
CA ALA A 202 15.93 1.76 8.12
C ALA A 202 15.80 0.67 9.21
N LEU A 203 15.10 0.95 10.31
CA LEU A 203 14.83 -0.02 11.37
C LEU A 203 13.92 -1.14 10.87
N THR A 204 12.86 -0.82 10.14
CA THR A 204 11.98 -1.83 9.52
C THR A 204 12.76 -2.69 8.54
N ALA A 205 13.60 -2.09 7.69
CA ALA A 205 14.48 -2.81 6.77
C ALA A 205 15.44 -3.76 7.51
N LEU A 206 16.07 -3.28 8.59
CA LEU A 206 16.96 -4.08 9.42
C LEU A 206 16.23 -5.28 10.04
N ILE A 207 15.01 -5.09 10.56
CA ILE A 207 14.19 -6.17 11.11
C ILE A 207 13.96 -7.24 10.04
N TYR A 208 13.49 -6.87 8.85
CA TYR A 208 13.31 -7.84 7.76
C TYR A 208 14.61 -8.54 7.35
N GLY A 209 15.75 -7.82 7.38
CA GLY A 209 17.06 -8.39 7.09
C GLY A 209 17.51 -9.42 8.13
N ILE A 210 17.27 -9.16 9.42
CA ILE A 210 17.56 -10.10 10.52
C ILE A 210 16.73 -11.39 10.36
N PHE A 211 15.47 -11.26 9.93
CA PHE A 211 14.60 -12.41 9.64
C PHE A 211 14.88 -13.07 8.28
N GLY A 212 15.92 -12.66 7.55
CA GLY A 212 16.33 -13.25 6.27
C GLY A 212 15.40 -12.96 5.10
N ALA A 213 14.49 -11.99 5.22
CA ALA A 213 13.54 -11.65 4.17
C ALA A 213 14.11 -10.58 3.22
N ASN A 214 14.01 -10.79 1.90
CA ASN A 214 14.44 -9.83 0.87
C ASN A 214 13.80 -8.42 0.98
N GLN A 215 12.76 -8.28 1.80
CA GLN A 215 12.09 -7.01 2.06
C GLN A 215 13.02 -5.95 2.67
N TRP A 216 14.17 -6.31 3.25
CA TRP A 216 15.16 -5.35 3.75
C TRP A 216 15.63 -4.33 2.70
N ILE A 217 15.56 -4.69 1.42
CA ILE A 217 15.91 -3.82 0.27
C ILE A 217 15.03 -2.56 0.22
N MET A 218 13.89 -2.54 0.93
CA MET A 218 13.07 -1.33 1.12
C MET A 218 13.84 -0.12 1.66
N ILE A 219 15.02 -0.32 2.27
CA ILE A 219 15.93 0.75 2.71
C ILE A 219 16.25 1.76 1.60
N PHE A 220 16.30 1.33 0.33
CA PHE A 220 16.57 2.22 -0.79
C PHE A 220 15.47 3.26 -1.04
N ALA A 221 14.26 3.05 -0.50
CA ALA A 221 13.19 4.06 -0.52
C ALA A 221 13.61 5.35 0.22
N ILE A 222 14.57 5.27 1.16
CA ILE A 222 15.10 6.43 1.88
C ILE A 222 15.69 7.46 0.92
N ILE A 223 16.37 7.03 -0.15
CA ILE A 223 17.06 7.94 -1.08
C ILE A 223 16.07 8.97 -1.67
N PRO A 224 15.01 8.55 -2.41
CA PRO A 224 14.06 9.52 -2.96
C PRO A 224 13.25 10.24 -1.86
N ILE A 225 12.94 9.56 -0.75
CA ILE A 225 12.18 10.15 0.38
C ILE A 225 12.99 11.25 1.09
N TRP A 226 14.32 11.14 1.17
CA TRP A 226 15.21 12.13 1.78
C TRP A 226 15.27 13.42 0.98
N PHE A 227 15.30 13.31 -0.35
CA PHE A 227 15.27 14.44 -1.28
C PHE A 227 13.86 14.97 -1.56
N TYR A 228 12.84 14.52 -0.82
CA TYR A 228 11.47 15.00 -0.98
C TYR A 228 11.35 16.49 -0.61
N ASN A 229 10.88 17.30 -1.54
CA ASN A 229 10.89 18.76 -1.45
C ASN A 229 9.59 19.38 -0.92
N ARG A 230 8.68 18.57 -0.38
CA ARG A 230 7.35 18.96 0.15
C ARG A 230 6.37 19.53 -0.87
N GLN A 231 6.69 19.49 -2.17
CA GLN A 231 5.77 19.94 -3.21
C GLN A 231 4.89 18.79 -3.70
N LYS A 232 3.67 19.13 -4.14
CA LYS A 232 2.73 18.16 -4.70
C LYS A 232 3.11 17.72 -6.12
N GLY A 233 3.61 18.64 -6.94
CA GLY A 233 3.79 18.44 -8.38
C GLY A 233 2.44 18.34 -9.13
N PRO A 234 2.45 17.88 -10.39
CA PRO A 234 1.25 17.70 -11.21
C PRO A 234 0.17 16.80 -10.58
N GLY A 235 -1.10 17.21 -10.71
CA GLY A 235 -2.24 16.57 -10.05
C GLY A 235 -2.89 15.43 -10.82
N MET A 236 -2.18 14.34 -11.15
CA MET A 236 -2.72 13.23 -11.96
C MET A 236 -3.31 12.09 -11.12
N LYS A 237 -4.26 12.39 -10.22
CA LYS A 237 -4.79 11.38 -9.28
C LYS A 237 -5.34 10.13 -9.98
N TYR A 238 -6.24 10.27 -10.96
CA TYR A 238 -6.91 9.14 -11.61
C TYR A 238 -5.97 8.26 -12.41
N PHE A 239 -4.92 8.85 -13.00
CA PHE A 239 -3.87 8.10 -13.68
C PHE A 239 -3.26 7.04 -12.77
N PHE A 240 -2.81 7.42 -11.56
CA PHE A 240 -2.19 6.46 -10.63
C PHE A 240 -3.16 5.37 -10.15
N TYR A 241 -4.46 5.69 -10.00
CA TYR A 241 -5.45 4.71 -9.59
C TYR A 241 -5.79 3.71 -10.70
N ILE A 242 -5.83 4.15 -11.96
CA ILE A 242 -6.17 3.29 -13.11
C ILE A 242 -4.95 2.51 -13.61
N PHE A 243 -3.77 3.13 -13.56
CA PHE A 243 -2.52 2.51 -14.00
C PHE A 243 -2.28 1.18 -13.28
N TYR A 244 -2.51 1.13 -11.96
CA TYR A 244 -2.24 -0.05 -11.15
C TYR A 244 -3.01 -1.31 -11.61
N PRO A 245 -4.36 -1.30 -11.70
CA PRO A 245 -5.11 -2.42 -12.28
C PRO A 245 -4.71 -2.75 -13.71
N VAL A 246 -4.56 -1.73 -14.55
CA VAL A 246 -4.37 -1.92 -16.00
C VAL A 246 -3.04 -2.60 -16.31
N HIS A 247 -1.93 -2.19 -15.69
CA HIS A 247 -0.64 -2.80 -16.00
C HIS A 247 -0.54 -4.25 -15.50
N ILE A 248 -1.15 -4.59 -14.36
CA ILE A 248 -1.22 -5.99 -13.88
C ILE A 248 -2.00 -6.83 -14.89
N ALA A 249 -3.19 -6.36 -15.33
CA ALA A 249 -3.99 -7.08 -16.30
C ALA A 249 -3.25 -7.31 -17.62
N ILE A 250 -2.59 -6.26 -18.15
CA ILE A 250 -1.82 -6.35 -19.39
C ILE A 250 -0.65 -7.33 -19.24
N LEU A 251 0.16 -7.21 -18.18
CA LEU A 251 1.33 -8.08 -17.99
C LEU A 251 0.93 -9.54 -17.79
N TYR A 252 -0.15 -9.81 -17.06
CA TYR A 252 -0.66 -11.17 -16.85
C TYR A 252 -1.14 -11.82 -18.15
N VAL A 253 -1.98 -11.11 -18.93
CA VAL A 253 -2.45 -11.61 -20.23
C VAL A 253 -1.30 -11.81 -21.22
N LEU A 254 -0.33 -10.89 -21.25
CA LEU A 254 0.85 -11.04 -22.11
C LEU A 254 1.72 -12.23 -21.71
N ALA A 255 1.97 -12.43 -20.41
CA ALA A 255 2.74 -13.57 -19.93
C ALA A 255 2.05 -14.89 -20.25
N ALA A 256 0.72 -14.96 -20.06
CA ALA A 256 -0.08 -16.13 -20.41
C ALA A 256 -0.09 -16.42 -21.92
N PHE A 257 -0.10 -15.38 -22.76
CA PHE A 257 -0.06 -15.54 -24.22
C PHE A 257 1.31 -16.00 -24.75
N LEU A 258 2.40 -15.65 -24.05
CA LEU A 258 3.77 -15.97 -24.45
C LEU A 258 4.29 -17.30 -23.88
N TYR A 259 3.59 -17.88 -22.92
CA TYR A 259 3.90 -19.17 -22.32
C TYR A 259 3.29 -20.32 -23.11
#